data_AF-A0A543DLV3-F1
#
_entry.id   AF-A0A543DLV3-F1
#
_cell.length_a   1.000
_cell.length_b   1.000
_cell.length_c   1.000
_cell.angle_alpha   90.00
_cell.angle_beta   90.00
_cell.angle_gamma   90.00
#
_symmetry.space_group_name_H-M   'P 1'
#
loop_
_entity.id
_entity.type
_entity.pdbx_description
1 polymer ?
#
loop_
_entity_poly.entity_id
_entity_poly.type
_entity_poly.pdbx_seq_one_letter_code
_entity_poly.pdbx_strand_id
1 'polypeptide(L)'
;MRIGQIMLWVVLASPGTAFADSCGTAVTVVNHRSYPITVTMKSFYMDRELPAPAPDDFDTPIITREVPAYFSRLIDVEIAAGQSTSIPFRRLCTGDFWLNWRELPTDRKPGSSGQLRQPSYNMSIHIGE
;
A
#
# COMPACT_ATOMS: atom_id res chain seq x y z
N MET A 1 48.85 -42.98 -21.74
CA MET A 1 48.07 -42.51 -20.59
C MET A 1 47.42 -41.18 -20.97
N ARG A 2 46.09 -41.13 -21.11
CA ARG A 2 45.34 -39.89 -21.38
C ARG A 2 44.74 -39.40 -20.07
N ILE A 3 45.21 -38.28 -19.55
CA ILE A 3 44.64 -37.61 -18.39
C ILE A 3 43.57 -36.65 -18.92
N GLY A 4 42.31 -37.05 -18.78
CA GLY A 4 41.17 -36.18 -19.04
C GLY A 4 40.96 -35.24 -17.86
N GLN A 5 41.20 -33.94 -18.05
CA GLN A 5 40.70 -32.90 -17.15
C GLN A 5 39.35 -32.43 -17.67
N ILE A 6 38.28 -32.91 -17.03
CA ILE A 6 36.96 -32.31 -17.16
C ILE A 6 36.95 -31.12 -16.19
N MET A 7 37.16 -29.91 -16.70
CA MET A 7 36.90 -28.69 -15.95
C MET A 7 35.38 -28.56 -15.80
N LEU A 8 34.90 -28.80 -14.58
CA LEU A 8 33.54 -28.56 -14.16
C LEU A 8 33.35 -27.04 -13.97
N TRP A 9 32.76 -26.37 -14.97
CA TRP A 9 32.36 -24.97 -14.84
C TRP A 9 31.18 -24.87 -13.86
N VAL A 10 31.48 -24.53 -12.61
CA VAL A 10 30.46 -24.10 -11.64
C VAL A 10 30.01 -22.71 -12.06
N VAL A 11 28.91 -22.64 -12.82
CA VAL A 11 28.19 -21.38 -13.02
C VAL A 11 27.57 -21.02 -11.67
N LEU A 12 28.24 -20.13 -10.94
CA LEU A 12 27.64 -19.38 -9.85
C LEU A 12 26.48 -18.56 -10.45
N ALA A 13 25.28 -19.14 -10.45
CA ALA A 13 24.05 -18.40 -10.64
C ALA A 13 23.91 -17.48 -9.44
N SER A 14 24.49 -16.28 -9.55
CA SER A 14 24.18 -15.18 -8.65
C SER A 14 22.67 -15.04 -8.63
N PRO A 15 21.99 -15.11 -7.47
CA PRO A 15 20.57 -14.79 -7.40
C PRO A 15 20.44 -13.37 -7.94
N GLY A 16 19.86 -13.23 -9.13
CA GLY A 16 19.57 -11.93 -9.70
C GLY A 16 18.75 -11.20 -8.65
N THR A 17 19.26 -10.07 -8.17
CA THR A 17 18.46 -9.13 -7.40
C THR A 17 17.33 -8.69 -8.32
N ALA A 18 16.18 -9.37 -8.22
CA ALA A 18 14.96 -8.92 -8.83
C ALA A 18 14.62 -7.60 -8.13
N PHE A 19 15.05 -6.48 -8.72
CA PHE A 19 14.61 -5.18 -8.26
C PHE A 19 13.10 -5.16 -8.42
N ALA A 20 12.39 -5.01 -7.31
CA ALA A 20 10.96 -4.86 -7.34
C ALA A 20 10.67 -3.49 -7.97
N ASP A 21 10.24 -3.46 -9.23
CA ASP A 21 9.96 -2.21 -9.93
C ASP A 21 8.86 -1.43 -9.18
N SER A 22 9.13 -0.14 -8.92
CA SER A 22 8.21 0.77 -8.24
C SER A 22 7.42 1.59 -9.24
N CYS A 23 6.10 1.51 -9.14
CA CYS A 23 5.16 2.30 -9.94
C CYS A 23 4.44 3.33 -9.07
N GLY A 24 4.18 4.51 -9.64
CA GLY A 24 3.29 5.50 -9.05
C GLY A 24 1.83 5.11 -9.24
N THR A 25 1.00 5.41 -8.24
CA THR A 25 -0.46 5.34 -8.33
C THR A 25 -1.07 6.44 -7.44
N ALA A 26 -2.39 6.60 -7.48
CA ALA A 26 -3.12 7.45 -6.56
C ALA A 26 -4.53 6.89 -6.32
N VAL A 27 -5.17 7.31 -5.24
CA VAL A 27 -6.63 7.18 -5.08
C VAL A 27 -7.21 8.54 -4.77
N THR A 28 -8.47 8.76 -5.15
CA THR A 28 -9.18 9.99 -4.80
C THR A 28 -10.03 9.74 -3.56
N VAL A 29 -9.89 10.58 -2.54
CA VAL A 29 -10.77 10.52 -1.37
C VAL A 29 -11.72 11.71 -1.45
N VAL A 30 -13.02 11.43 -1.36
CA VAL A 30 -14.11 12.40 -1.48
C VAL A 30 -14.78 12.55 -0.13
N ASN A 31 -14.78 13.76 0.42
CA ASN A 31 -15.44 14.08 1.67
C ASN A 31 -16.84 14.66 1.40
N HIS A 32 -17.89 13.86 1.60
CA HIS A 32 -19.28 14.31 1.47
C HIS A 32 -19.84 14.94 2.75
N ARG A 33 -19.05 14.99 3.84
CA ARG A 33 -19.46 15.61 5.10
C ARG A 33 -19.50 17.14 4.96
N SER A 34 -20.27 17.76 5.85
CA SER A 34 -20.33 19.22 6.00
C SER A 34 -19.21 19.81 6.88
N TYR A 35 -18.17 19.03 7.19
CA TYR A 35 -17.04 19.41 8.02
C TYR A 35 -15.75 18.74 7.51
N PRO A 36 -14.56 19.32 7.79
CA PRO A 36 -13.29 18.72 7.38
C PRO A 36 -13.04 17.39 8.10
N ILE A 37 -12.37 16.47 7.43
CA ILE A 37 -11.99 15.16 7.97
C ILE A 37 -10.48 14.95 7.84
N THR A 38 -9.92 14.10 8.70
CA THR A 38 -8.57 13.56 8.53
C THR A 38 -8.66 12.08 8.24
N VAL A 39 -7.99 11.62 7.20
CA VAL A 39 -7.92 10.20 6.83
C VAL A 39 -6.49 9.72 6.96
N THR A 40 -6.26 8.70 7.79
CA THR A 40 -5.01 7.94 7.83
C THR A 40 -5.10 6.81 6.83
N MET A 41 -4.12 6.68 5.95
CA MET A 41 -4.02 5.64 4.94
C MET A 41 -2.73 4.85 5.12
N LYS A 42 -2.83 3.53 4.97
CA LYS A 42 -1.69 2.61 5.01
C LYS A 42 -1.62 1.81 3.73
N SER A 43 -0.57 2.04 2.95
CA SER A 43 -0.31 1.33 1.71
C SER A 43 0.75 0.26 1.94
N PHE A 44 0.57 -1.00 1.51
CA PHE A 44 1.55 -2.08 1.71
C PHE A 44 1.36 -3.25 0.73
N TYR A 45 2.41 -4.04 0.53
CA TYR A 45 2.38 -5.27 -0.27
C TYR A 45 1.88 -6.46 0.55
N MET A 46 0.97 -7.25 -0.02
CA MET A 46 0.54 -8.55 0.51
C MET A 46 -0.16 -9.33 -0.61
N ASP A 47 0.18 -10.60 -0.79
CA ASP A 47 -0.29 -11.48 -1.88
C ASP A 47 -1.48 -12.38 -1.50
N ARG A 48 -2.09 -12.11 -0.34
CA ARG A 48 -3.27 -12.82 0.17
C ARG A 48 -4.39 -11.85 0.50
N GLU A 49 -5.60 -12.38 0.53
CA GLU A 49 -6.76 -11.71 1.12
C GLU A 49 -6.55 -11.44 2.61
N LEU A 50 -7.09 -10.31 3.07
CA LEU A 50 -6.96 -9.85 4.45
C LEU A 50 -8.35 -9.58 5.04
N PRO A 51 -8.50 -9.72 6.37
CA PRO A 51 -9.69 -9.22 7.04
C PRO A 51 -9.77 -7.69 6.92
N ALA A 52 -10.96 -7.14 7.19
CA ALA A 52 -11.13 -5.70 7.35
C ALA A 52 -10.15 -5.17 8.41
N PRO A 53 -9.61 -3.96 8.22
CA PRO A 53 -8.53 -3.45 9.05
C PRO A 53 -9.00 -3.19 10.48
N ALA A 54 -8.23 -3.72 11.43
CA ALA A 54 -8.41 -3.42 12.84
C ALA A 54 -7.85 -2.02 13.17
N PRO A 55 -8.30 -1.36 14.26
CA PRO A 55 -7.81 -0.03 14.61
C PRO A 55 -6.29 0.07 14.73
N ASP A 56 -5.63 -0.95 15.27
CA ASP A 56 -4.17 -1.04 15.48
C ASP A 56 -3.37 -1.27 14.18
N ASP A 57 -4.02 -1.64 13.08
CA ASP A 57 -3.36 -1.84 11.78
C ASP A 57 -2.70 -0.57 11.24
N PHE A 58 -2.99 0.59 11.78
CA PHE A 58 -2.50 1.88 11.28
C PHE A 58 -1.36 2.47 12.13
N ASP A 59 -0.93 1.78 13.18
CA ASP A 59 0.07 2.33 14.11
C ASP A 59 1.51 1.95 13.70
N THR A 60 1.67 0.87 12.92
CA THR A 60 2.98 0.39 12.46
C THR A 60 2.97 0.00 10.98
N PRO A 61 4.02 0.29 10.19
CA PRO A 61 4.18 -0.24 8.84
C PRO A 61 4.17 -1.78 8.81
N ILE A 62 3.64 -2.39 7.75
CA ILE A 62 3.79 -3.85 7.54
C ILE A 62 5.15 -4.08 6.90
N ILE A 63 6.05 -4.71 7.66
CA ILE A 63 7.37 -5.08 7.17
C ILE A 63 7.31 -6.54 6.74
N THR A 64 7.56 -6.78 5.46
CA THR A 64 7.65 -8.11 4.86
C THR A 64 9.12 -8.38 4.49
N ARG A 65 9.52 -9.64 4.30
CA ARG A 65 10.88 -9.97 3.82
C ARG A 65 10.97 -9.91 2.29
N GLU A 66 9.82 -9.96 1.64
CA GLU A 66 9.60 -10.09 0.21
C GLU A 66 9.79 -8.76 -0.51
N VAL A 67 9.44 -7.64 0.15
CA VAL A 67 9.64 -6.29 -0.39
C VAL A 67 10.35 -5.36 0.58
N PRO A 68 11.12 -4.38 0.07
CA PRO A 68 11.69 -3.33 0.90
C PRO A 68 10.64 -2.57 1.72
N ALA A 69 10.98 -2.21 2.96
CA ALA A 69 10.06 -1.55 3.90
C ALA A 69 9.47 -0.23 3.38
N TYR A 70 10.14 0.46 2.45
CA TYR A 70 9.64 1.70 1.85
C TYR A 70 8.41 1.51 0.94
N PHE A 71 8.02 0.26 0.64
CA PHE A 71 6.73 -0.05 0.01
C PHE A 71 5.57 -0.11 1.02
N SER A 72 5.85 -0.02 2.32
CA SER A 72 4.84 0.23 3.35
C SER A 72 4.90 1.70 3.78
N ARG A 73 3.79 2.42 3.68
CA ARG A 73 3.72 3.85 4.04
C ARG A 73 2.44 4.19 4.78
N LEU A 74 2.55 5.05 5.79
CA LEU A 74 1.44 5.74 6.44
C LEU A 74 1.34 7.17 5.92
N ILE A 75 0.12 7.62 5.65
CA ILE A 75 -0.19 8.94 5.10
C ILE A 75 -1.40 9.49 5.84
N ASP A 76 -1.26 10.65 6.48
CA ASP A 76 -2.38 11.42 7.00
C ASP A 76 -2.73 12.55 6.04
N VAL A 77 -4.00 12.68 5.69
CA VAL A 77 -4.48 13.73 4.78
C VAL A 77 -5.72 14.38 5.36
N GLU A 78 -5.70 15.70 5.48
CA GLU A 78 -6.88 16.50 5.78
C GLU A 78 -7.63 16.82 4.49
N ILE A 79 -8.95 16.68 4.51
CA ILE A 79 -9.84 16.92 3.38
C ILE A 79 -10.96 17.85 3.84
N ALA A 80 -11.03 19.03 3.25
CA ALA A 80 -12.07 20.00 3.55
C ALA A 80 -13.48 19.46 3.23
N ALA A 81 -14.49 20.06 3.87
CA ALA A 81 -15.89 19.70 3.67
C ALA A 81 -16.31 19.80 2.20
N GLY A 82 -16.97 18.77 1.67
CA GLY A 82 -17.45 18.74 0.28
C GLY A 82 -16.35 18.73 -0.79
N GLN A 83 -15.09 18.47 -0.41
CA GLN A 83 -13.96 18.47 -1.34
C GLN A 83 -13.43 17.05 -1.58
N SER A 84 -12.60 16.93 -2.63
CA SER A 84 -11.88 15.69 -2.94
C SER A 84 -10.38 15.95 -3.06
N THR A 85 -9.57 15.01 -2.58
CA THR A 85 -8.11 15.06 -2.68
C THR A 85 -7.58 13.78 -3.33
N SER A 86 -6.71 13.93 -4.33
CA SER A 86 -5.98 12.81 -4.92
C SER A 86 -4.70 12.55 -4.11
N ILE A 87 -4.56 11.33 -3.59
CA ILE A 87 -3.49 10.95 -2.67
C ILE A 87 -2.54 10.01 -3.40
N PRO A 88 -1.33 10.48 -3.78
CA PRO A 88 -0.37 9.67 -4.51
C PRO A 88 0.43 8.76 -3.56
N PHE A 89 0.68 7.54 -4.00
CA PHE A 89 1.57 6.60 -3.31
C PHE A 89 2.30 5.70 -4.31
N ARG A 90 3.32 5.00 -3.81
CA ARG A 90 4.12 4.05 -4.60
C ARG A 90 3.69 2.64 -4.26
N ARG A 91 3.68 1.78 -5.27
CA ARG A 91 3.43 0.35 -5.15
C ARG A 91 4.45 -0.44 -5.97
N LEU A 92 4.45 -1.75 -5.81
CA LEU A 92 5.04 -2.62 -6.82
C LEU A 92 4.29 -2.47 -8.14
N CYS A 93 5.03 -2.47 -9.24
CA CYS A 93 4.43 -2.43 -10.57
C CYS A 93 3.56 -3.67 -10.85
N THR A 94 3.98 -4.83 -10.35
CA THR A 94 3.28 -6.11 -10.45
C THR A 94 2.94 -6.65 -9.07
N GLY A 95 1.96 -7.56 -9.01
CA GLY A 95 1.51 -8.17 -7.76
C GLY A 95 0.43 -7.38 -7.03
N ASP A 96 -0.03 -7.95 -5.92
CA ASP A 96 -1.06 -7.36 -5.09
C ASP A 96 -0.52 -6.26 -4.18
N PHE A 97 -1.35 -5.27 -3.96
CA PHE A 97 -1.04 -4.16 -3.09
C PHE A 97 -2.31 -3.70 -2.40
N TRP A 98 -2.20 -3.38 -1.13
CA TRP A 98 -3.34 -3.07 -0.27
C TRP A 98 -3.26 -1.63 0.19
N LEU A 99 -4.43 -1.01 0.32
CA LEU A 99 -4.60 0.30 0.91
C LEU A 99 -5.69 0.22 1.96
N ASN A 100 -5.28 0.22 3.22
CA ASN A 100 -6.19 0.40 4.34
C ASN A 100 -6.37 1.90 4.57
N TRP A 101 -7.57 2.32 4.96
CA TRP A 101 -7.84 3.70 5.32
C TRP A 101 -8.76 3.77 6.55
N ARG A 102 -8.54 4.78 7.40
CA ARG A 102 -9.42 5.14 8.51
C ARG A 102 -9.63 6.64 8.54
N GLU A 103 -10.87 7.07 8.64
CA GLU A 103 -11.23 8.41 9.07
C GLU A 103 -10.95 8.51 10.57
N LEU A 104 -10.20 9.53 10.98
CA LEU A 104 -10.02 9.80 12.40
C LEU A 104 -11.34 10.25 13.00
N PRO A 105 -11.74 9.70 14.17
CA PRO A 105 -12.97 10.11 14.82
C PRO A 105 -12.90 11.61 15.14
N THR A 106 -14.04 12.27 14.99
CA THR A 106 -14.23 13.65 15.45
C THR A 106 -15.16 13.64 16.65
N ASP A 107 -15.21 14.73 17.40
CA ASP A 107 -16.15 14.87 18.54
C ASP A 107 -17.62 14.63 18.16
N ARG A 108 -17.94 14.68 16.86
CA ARG A 108 -19.30 14.61 16.34
C ARG A 108 -19.70 13.22 15.84
N LYS A 109 -18.76 12.37 15.40
CA LYS A 109 -19.07 11.06 14.80
C LYS A 109 -17.92 10.05 14.93
N PRO A 110 -18.24 8.74 15.05
CA PRO A 110 -17.24 7.69 14.90
C PRO A 110 -16.65 7.72 13.49
N GLY A 111 -15.34 7.47 13.40
CA GLY A 111 -14.64 7.37 12.13
C GLY A 111 -15.06 6.12 11.35
N SER A 112 -15.11 6.23 10.03
CA SER A 112 -15.25 5.11 9.11
C SER A 112 -13.89 4.48 8.77
N SER A 113 -13.87 3.22 8.36
CA SER A 113 -12.65 2.57 7.86
C SER A 113 -12.97 1.62 6.71
N GLY A 114 -11.94 1.27 5.95
CA GLY A 114 -12.07 0.34 4.84
C GLY A 114 -10.73 -0.08 4.26
N GLN A 115 -10.81 -0.92 3.23
CA GLN A 115 -9.66 -1.53 2.59
C GLN A 115 -9.91 -1.67 1.09
N LEU A 116 -8.86 -1.43 0.30
CA LEU A 116 -8.84 -1.64 -1.14
C LEU A 116 -7.71 -2.60 -1.51
N ARG A 117 -8.03 -3.60 -2.34
CA ARG A 117 -7.05 -4.44 -3.03
C ARG A 117 -6.75 -3.83 -4.41
N GLN A 118 -5.48 -3.75 -4.77
CA GLN A 118 -4.97 -3.18 -6.03
C GLN A 118 -5.49 -1.77 -6.33
N PRO A 119 -5.27 -0.81 -5.42
CA PRO A 119 -5.75 0.56 -5.58
C PRO A 119 -5.11 1.24 -6.82
N SER A 120 -5.94 1.95 -7.59
CA SER A 120 -5.55 2.57 -8.86
C SER A 120 -6.11 3.98 -9.02
N TYR A 121 -5.57 4.74 -9.98
CA TYR A 121 -5.94 6.13 -10.28
C TYR A 121 -7.44 6.37 -10.47
N ASN A 122 -8.21 5.35 -10.86
CA ASN A 122 -9.64 5.45 -11.15
C ASN A 122 -10.52 5.10 -9.94
N MET A 123 -9.93 4.76 -8.79
CA MET A 123 -10.66 4.41 -7.59
C MET A 123 -10.90 5.63 -6.70
N SER A 124 -12.11 5.69 -6.15
CA SER A 124 -12.51 6.69 -5.17
C SER A 124 -12.96 6.05 -3.85
N ILE A 125 -12.59 6.69 -2.75
CA ILE A 125 -13.11 6.39 -1.40
C ILE A 125 -14.07 7.51 -1.03
N HIS A 126 -15.32 7.16 -0.76
CA HIS A 126 -16.37 8.11 -0.40
C HIS A 126 -16.60 8.09 1.11
N ILE A 127 -16.43 9.24 1.76
CA ILE A 127 -16.63 9.38 3.20
C ILE A 127 -17.90 10.19 3.46
N GLY A 128 -18.80 9.60 4.23
CA GLY A 128 -19.95 10.30 4.80
C GLY A 128 -21.24 10.23 4.01
N GLU A 129 -21.39 9.22 3.18
CA GLU A 129 -22.69 8.74 2.66
C GLU A 129 -23.59 8.17 3.78
#